data_AF-A0A2C9WA23-F1
#
_entry.id   AF-A0A2C9WA23-F1
#
_cell.length_a   1.000
_cell.length_b   1.000
_cell.length_c   1.000
_cell.angle_alpha   90.00
_cell.angle_beta   90.00
_cell.angle_gamma   90.00
#
_symmetry.space_group_name_H-M   'P 1'
#
loop_
_entity.id
_entity.type
_entity.pdbx_description
1 polymer ?
#
loop_
_entity_poly.entity_id
_entity_poly.type
_entity_poly.pdbx_seq_one_letter_code
_entity_poly.pdbx_strand_id
1 'polypeptide(L)'
;MGSSIMEAKKLEVFEVGPCNDAYQMGFLIGQRFSNEIRSRLSRDLILQNQLLPFAQTLESQQLIKSLIDNNRKKFPGYWDELIGTAEGSGVPVLDVILINFRKEILPFLPKTQTNTKVDASDDCSDVLVVSDTMAIAAHNEDANVALVGHTYLIRATLSDGSSFVGYTYAGELPSCAFGFNTHGLAFTLNSVPPSESEIMAGGIGRNFTSRDLLEATSIDDALSRIQSSEISVGHSYNLIDTRWRKILNVETASRNRVSVCEVGGSPFFHANVYLHLQIEQRLSKKQNR
;
A
#
# COMPACT_ATOMS: atom_id res chain seq x y z
N MET A 1 -24.26 -10.48 -29.09
CA MET A 1 -25.04 -10.65 -27.85
C MET A 1 -24.27 -11.60 -26.95
N GLY A 2 -23.98 -11.16 -25.74
CA GLY A 2 -23.09 -11.86 -24.80
C GLY A 2 -22.43 -10.86 -23.86
N SER A 3 -23.23 -9.97 -23.27
CA SER A 3 -22.78 -9.21 -22.10
C SER A 3 -22.74 -10.22 -20.96
N SER A 4 -21.56 -10.76 -20.68
CA SER A 4 -21.31 -11.46 -19.43
C SER A 4 -21.37 -10.38 -18.35
N ILE A 5 -22.53 -10.26 -17.72
CA ILE A 5 -22.67 -9.52 -16.47
C ILE A 5 -21.81 -10.32 -15.48
N MET A 6 -20.59 -9.85 -15.22
CA MET A 6 -19.84 -10.35 -14.07
C MET A 6 -20.71 -10.08 -12.85
N GLU A 7 -21.27 -11.14 -12.25
CA GLU A 7 -21.87 -11.02 -10.93
C GLU A 7 -20.83 -10.38 -10.01
N ALA A 8 -21.18 -9.23 -9.43
CA ALA A 8 -20.32 -8.53 -8.48
C ALA A 8 -20.10 -9.46 -7.28
N LYS A 9 -18.99 -10.21 -7.32
CA LYS A 9 -18.57 -11.07 -6.21
C LYS A 9 -18.34 -10.15 -5.02
N LYS A 10 -19.09 -10.34 -3.94
CA LYS A 10 -18.92 -9.56 -2.70
C LYS A 10 -17.47 -9.67 -2.24
N LEU A 11 -16.90 -8.54 -1.85
CA LEU A 11 -15.57 -8.49 -1.24
C LEU A 11 -15.60 -9.31 0.05
N GLU A 12 -14.74 -10.33 0.13
CA GLU A 12 -14.71 -11.22 1.30
C GLU A 12 -14.06 -10.51 2.49
N VAL A 13 -14.64 -10.67 3.68
CA VAL A 13 -14.04 -10.26 4.96
C VAL A 13 -13.55 -11.52 5.67
N PHE A 14 -12.25 -11.57 5.98
CA PHE A 14 -11.68 -12.61 6.82
C PHE A 14 -11.32 -12.06 8.19
N GLU A 15 -11.84 -12.70 9.23
CA GLU A 15 -11.53 -12.36 10.62
C GLU A 15 -10.37 -13.22 11.11
N VAL A 16 -9.33 -12.58 11.66
CA VAL A 16 -8.11 -13.26 12.13
C VAL A 16 -7.66 -12.71 13.48
N GLY A 17 -7.18 -13.60 14.35
CA GLY A 17 -6.64 -13.26 15.66
C GLY A 17 -7.63 -13.34 16.82
N PRO A 18 -7.17 -13.10 18.07
CA PRO A 18 -5.79 -12.75 18.42
C PRO A 18 -4.80 -13.88 18.11
N CYS A 19 -3.71 -13.54 17.44
CA CYS A 19 -2.61 -14.46 17.14
C CYS A 19 -1.51 -14.32 18.21
N ASN A 20 -0.71 -15.37 18.38
CA ASN A 20 0.45 -15.37 19.28
C ASN A 20 1.54 -14.42 18.78
N ASP A 21 1.72 -14.34 17.47
CA ASP A 21 2.68 -13.48 16.79
C ASP A 21 2.19 -13.09 15.38
N ALA A 22 2.93 -12.18 14.74
CA ALA A 22 2.60 -11.65 13.42
C ALA A 22 2.79 -12.70 12.32
N TYR A 23 3.75 -13.63 12.46
CA TYR A 23 3.92 -14.75 11.54
C TYR A 23 2.65 -15.60 11.46
N GLN A 24 2.06 -15.95 12.60
CA GLN A 24 0.83 -16.76 12.65
C GLN A 24 -0.34 -16.03 11.97
N MET A 25 -0.47 -14.72 12.16
CA MET A 25 -1.47 -13.92 11.45
C MET A 25 -1.28 -14.02 9.93
N GLY A 26 -0.05 -13.78 9.46
CA GLY A 26 0.32 -13.94 8.06
C GLY A 26 0.02 -15.34 7.53
N PHE A 27 0.39 -16.38 8.27
CA PHE A 27 0.16 -17.78 7.91
C PHE A 27 -1.32 -18.09 7.72
N LEU A 28 -2.18 -17.64 8.63
CA LEU A 28 -3.62 -17.86 8.54
C LEU A 28 -4.24 -17.10 7.36
N ILE A 29 -3.80 -15.87 7.10
CA ILE A 29 -4.20 -15.10 5.91
C ILE A 29 -3.78 -15.82 4.63
N GLY A 30 -2.51 -16.24 4.56
CA GLY A 30 -1.94 -16.99 3.44
C GLY A 30 -2.69 -18.29 3.17
N GLN A 31 -3.02 -19.04 4.23
CA GLN A 31 -3.78 -20.28 4.13
C GLN A 31 -5.20 -20.03 3.61
N ARG A 32 -5.89 -19.02 4.17
CA ARG A 32 -7.26 -18.67 3.79
C ARG A 32 -7.39 -18.30 2.32
N PHE A 33 -6.46 -17.48 1.84
CA PHE A 33 -6.46 -16.89 0.49
C PHE A 33 -5.41 -17.52 -0.43
N SER A 34 -4.99 -18.76 -0.15
CA SER A 34 -3.93 -19.44 -0.91
C SER A 34 -4.23 -19.55 -2.41
N ASN A 35 -5.50 -19.68 -2.80
CA ASN A 35 -5.89 -19.72 -4.20
C ASN A 35 -5.77 -18.34 -4.86
N GLU A 36 -6.30 -17.30 -4.21
CA GLU A 36 -6.23 -15.92 -4.68
C GLU A 36 -4.77 -15.46 -4.80
N ILE A 37 -3.95 -15.71 -3.78
CA ILE A 37 -2.53 -15.34 -3.77
C ILE A 37 -1.77 -16.05 -4.89
N ARG A 38 -1.86 -17.40 -4.98
CA ARG A 38 -1.22 -18.16 -6.07
C ARG A 38 -1.67 -17.68 -7.43
N SER A 39 -2.97 -17.46 -7.59
CA SER A 39 -3.55 -17.07 -8.86
C SER A 39 -3.18 -15.64 -9.27
N ARG A 40 -3.00 -14.72 -8.31
CA ARG A 40 -2.52 -13.36 -8.58
C ARG A 40 -1.06 -13.41 -9.01
N LEU A 41 -0.19 -14.00 -8.20
CA LEU A 41 1.25 -14.02 -8.44
C LEU A 41 1.59 -14.70 -9.77
N SER A 42 0.88 -15.77 -10.14
CA SER A 42 1.08 -16.44 -11.44
C SER A 42 0.58 -15.64 -12.65
N ARG A 43 -0.34 -14.68 -12.46
CA ARG A 43 -0.95 -13.88 -13.53
C ARG A 43 -0.44 -12.44 -13.60
N ASP A 44 0.27 -11.97 -12.57
CA ASP A 44 0.83 -10.61 -12.54
C ASP A 44 2.02 -10.50 -13.50
N LEU A 45 1.78 -9.91 -14.66
CA LEU A 45 2.80 -9.76 -15.71
C LEU A 45 3.97 -8.87 -15.29
N ILE A 46 3.77 -7.95 -14.33
CA ILE A 46 4.85 -7.11 -13.83
C ILE A 46 5.75 -7.94 -12.91
N LEU A 47 5.17 -8.76 -12.04
CA LEU A 47 5.95 -9.72 -11.26
C LEU A 47 6.72 -10.67 -12.16
N GLN A 48 6.03 -11.35 -13.09
CA GLN A 48 6.60 -12.42 -13.91
C GLN A 48 7.64 -11.92 -14.91
N ASN A 49 7.38 -10.80 -15.59
CA ASN A 49 8.22 -10.35 -16.71
C ASN A 49 9.19 -9.23 -16.34
N GLN A 50 9.05 -8.59 -15.17
CA GLN A 50 9.90 -7.46 -14.78
C GLN A 50 10.59 -7.70 -13.44
N LEU A 51 9.84 -7.91 -12.36
CA LEU A 51 10.41 -7.99 -11.01
C LEU A 51 11.26 -9.25 -10.82
N LEU A 52 10.74 -10.42 -11.21
CA LEU A 52 11.46 -11.69 -11.09
C LEU A 52 12.74 -11.72 -11.95
N PRO A 53 12.71 -11.36 -13.25
CA PRO A 53 13.92 -11.26 -14.06
C PRO A 53 14.94 -10.26 -13.49
N PHE A 54 14.48 -9.09 -13.05
CA PHE A 54 15.35 -8.08 -12.45
C PHE A 54 16.01 -8.59 -11.17
N ALA A 55 15.28 -9.33 -10.32
CA ALA A 55 15.81 -9.90 -9.09
C ALA A 55 16.95 -10.91 -9.30
N GLN A 56 17.13 -11.42 -10.51
CA GLN A 56 18.23 -12.34 -10.86
C GLN A 56 19.47 -11.62 -11.41
N THR A 57 19.43 -10.31 -11.66
CA THR A 57 20.57 -9.57 -12.20
C THR A 57 21.55 -9.14 -11.09
N LEU A 58 22.80 -8.87 -11.45
CA LEU A 58 23.81 -8.40 -10.48
C LEU A 58 23.50 -6.99 -9.98
N GLU A 59 22.94 -6.14 -10.84
CA GLU A 59 22.65 -4.74 -10.55
C GLU A 59 21.51 -4.57 -9.52
N SER A 60 20.60 -5.54 -9.43
CA SER A 60 19.47 -5.48 -8.49
C SER A 60 19.85 -5.94 -7.07
N GLN A 61 20.92 -6.71 -6.91
CA GLN A 61 21.28 -7.37 -5.65
C GLN A 61 21.40 -6.38 -4.49
N GLN A 62 22.07 -5.25 -4.73
CA GLN A 62 22.25 -4.23 -3.70
C GLN A 62 20.91 -3.58 -3.30
N LEU A 63 20.04 -3.27 -4.28
CA LEU A 63 18.73 -2.67 -4.02
C LEU A 63 17.84 -3.63 -3.23
N ILE A 64 17.69 -4.87 -3.70
CA ILE A 64 16.82 -5.88 -3.06
C ILE A 64 17.34 -6.19 -1.66
N LYS A 65 18.65 -6.36 -1.48
CA LYS A 65 19.25 -6.58 -0.17
C LYS A 65 18.95 -5.42 0.78
N SER A 66 19.13 -4.17 0.33
CA SER A 66 18.83 -3.00 1.16
C SER A 66 17.34 -2.90 1.53
N LEU A 67 16.42 -3.17 0.59
CA LEU A 67 14.98 -3.21 0.89
C LEU A 67 14.66 -4.27 1.96
N ILE A 68 15.18 -5.50 1.79
CA ILE A 68 14.98 -6.58 2.76
C ILE A 68 15.54 -6.20 4.13
N ASP A 69 16.80 -5.79 4.20
CA ASP A 69 17.50 -5.53 5.46
C ASP A 69 16.86 -4.37 6.23
N ASN A 70 16.54 -3.27 5.54
CA ASN A 70 15.99 -2.07 6.18
C ASN A 70 14.57 -2.30 6.69
N ASN A 71 13.71 -2.97 5.91
CA ASN A 71 12.32 -3.24 6.32
C ASN A 71 12.25 -4.32 7.41
N ARG A 72 13.07 -5.38 7.32
CA ARG A 72 13.17 -6.38 8.40
C ARG A 72 13.68 -5.75 9.71
N LYS A 73 14.65 -4.85 9.63
CA LYS A 73 15.20 -4.17 10.82
C LYS A 73 14.18 -3.22 11.46
N LYS A 74 13.47 -2.41 10.66
CA LYS A 74 12.51 -1.42 11.15
C LYS A 74 11.21 -2.07 11.62
N PHE A 75 10.71 -3.07 10.89
CA PHE A 75 9.42 -3.71 11.09
C PHE A 75 9.54 -5.24 11.14
N PRO A 76 10.20 -5.81 12.16
CA PRO A 76 10.39 -7.27 12.24
C PRO A 76 9.06 -8.04 12.28
N GLY A 77 8.06 -7.53 13.00
CA GLY A 77 6.73 -8.17 13.06
C GLY A 77 6.03 -8.22 11.70
N TYR A 78 6.00 -7.11 10.96
CA TYR A 78 5.38 -7.09 9.62
C TYR A 78 6.20 -7.88 8.59
N TRP A 79 7.52 -7.97 8.80
CA TRP A 79 8.35 -8.88 8.02
C TRP A 79 7.93 -10.34 8.25
N ASP A 80 7.74 -10.74 9.50
CA ASP A 80 7.29 -12.09 9.86
C ASP A 80 5.88 -12.38 9.33
N GLU A 81 4.98 -11.40 9.33
CA GLU A 81 3.64 -11.49 8.71
C GLU A 81 3.73 -11.77 7.19
N LEU A 82 4.67 -11.16 6.48
CA LEU A 82 4.93 -11.47 5.06
C LEU A 82 5.44 -12.90 4.86
N ILE A 83 6.37 -13.34 5.71
CA ILE A 83 6.88 -14.73 5.63
C ILE A 83 5.75 -15.72 5.88
N GLY A 84 4.94 -15.49 6.93
CA GLY A 84 3.76 -16.29 7.22
C GLY A 84 2.81 -16.33 6.02
N THR A 85 2.52 -15.18 5.40
CA THR A 85 1.65 -15.10 4.22
C THR A 85 2.15 -15.96 3.06
N ALA A 86 3.45 -15.93 2.77
CA ALA A 86 4.05 -16.75 1.73
C ALA A 86 3.96 -18.25 2.04
N GLU A 87 4.32 -18.64 3.26
CA GLU A 87 4.31 -20.05 3.66
C GLU A 87 2.89 -20.62 3.76
N GLY A 88 1.95 -19.88 4.33
CA GLY A 88 0.55 -20.27 4.42
C GLY A 88 -0.12 -20.42 3.06
N SER A 89 0.28 -19.59 2.08
CA SER A 89 -0.25 -19.67 0.71
C SER A 89 0.48 -20.68 -0.18
N GLY A 90 1.63 -21.21 0.27
CA GLY A 90 2.45 -22.17 -0.46
C GLY A 90 3.14 -21.59 -1.69
N VAL A 91 3.45 -20.29 -1.68
CA VAL A 91 4.16 -19.58 -2.76
C VAL A 91 5.60 -19.28 -2.35
N PRO A 92 6.52 -19.03 -3.31
CA PRO A 92 7.87 -18.61 -2.97
C PRO A 92 7.86 -17.30 -2.16
N VAL A 93 8.63 -17.27 -1.06
CA VAL A 93 8.80 -16.06 -0.24
C VAL A 93 9.28 -14.87 -1.07
N LEU A 94 10.16 -15.10 -2.03
CA LEU A 94 10.68 -14.05 -2.91
C LEU A 94 9.55 -13.36 -3.70
N ASP A 95 8.56 -14.10 -4.19
CA ASP A 95 7.46 -13.54 -4.98
C ASP A 95 6.61 -12.57 -4.14
N VAL A 96 6.34 -12.94 -2.88
CA VAL A 96 5.65 -12.10 -1.90
C VAL A 96 6.48 -10.88 -1.53
N ILE A 97 7.79 -11.03 -1.34
CA ILE A 97 8.68 -9.89 -1.09
C ILE A 97 8.66 -8.92 -2.28
N LEU A 98 8.82 -9.42 -3.50
CA LEU A 98 8.90 -8.58 -4.69
C LEU A 98 7.60 -7.83 -4.96
N ILE A 99 6.43 -8.46 -4.76
CA ILE A 99 5.16 -7.77 -4.98
C ILE A 99 4.91 -6.65 -3.96
N ASN A 100 5.35 -6.83 -2.71
CA ASN A 100 5.26 -5.79 -1.66
C ASN A 100 6.26 -4.65 -1.86
N PHE A 101 7.32 -4.86 -2.63
CA PHE A 101 8.30 -3.84 -3.01
C PHE A 101 8.16 -3.40 -4.47
N ARG A 102 7.03 -3.71 -5.12
CA ARG A 102 6.82 -3.41 -6.53
C ARG A 102 7.07 -1.94 -6.84
N LYS A 103 6.54 -1.03 -6.01
CA LYS A 103 6.65 0.42 -6.25
C LYS A 103 8.06 0.94 -5.98
N GLU A 104 8.80 0.28 -5.10
CA GLU A 104 10.17 0.59 -4.72
C GLU A 104 11.19 0.05 -5.74
N ILE A 105 10.85 -1.00 -6.47
CA ILE A 105 11.72 -1.64 -7.48
C ILE A 105 11.51 -1.04 -8.87
N LEU A 106 10.26 -0.82 -9.29
CA LEU A 106 9.92 -0.35 -10.63
C LEU A 106 10.73 0.89 -11.11
N PRO A 107 11.00 1.91 -10.28
CA PRO A 107 11.78 3.08 -10.69
C PRO A 107 13.23 2.79 -11.09
N PHE A 108 13.77 1.64 -10.67
CA PHE A 108 15.17 1.26 -10.89
C PHE A 108 15.33 0.22 -12.01
N LEU A 109 14.24 -0.20 -12.67
CA LEU A 109 14.32 -1.13 -13.78
C LEU A 109 15.02 -0.49 -15.00
N PRO A 110 15.84 -1.26 -15.74
CA PRO A 110 16.44 -0.76 -16.98
C PRO A 110 15.37 -0.34 -17.99
N LYS A 111 15.51 0.85 -18.58
CA LYS A 111 14.55 1.44 -19.55
C LYS A 111 14.39 0.63 -20.85
N THR A 112 15.25 -0.35 -21.09
CA THR A 112 15.14 -1.30 -22.22
C THR A 112 14.10 -2.40 -21.97
N GLN A 113 13.74 -2.66 -20.71
CA GLN A 113 12.74 -3.68 -20.33
C GLN A 113 11.31 -3.13 -20.28
N THR A 114 11.11 -1.82 -20.41
CA THR A 114 9.80 -1.14 -20.26
C THR A 114 9.03 -0.96 -21.58
N ASN A 115 9.40 -1.67 -22.66
CA ASN A 115 8.70 -1.62 -23.95
C ASN A 115 7.27 -2.22 -23.94
N THR A 116 6.80 -2.70 -22.79
CA THR A 116 5.41 -3.11 -22.64
C THR A 116 4.60 -1.96 -22.07
N LYS A 117 3.61 -1.46 -22.84
CA LYS A 117 2.58 -0.51 -22.41
C LYS A 117 1.67 -1.13 -21.33
N VAL A 118 2.23 -1.59 -20.22
CA VAL A 118 1.50 -2.02 -19.02
C VAL A 118 1.72 -0.97 -17.93
N ASP A 119 1.70 0.30 -18.32
CA ASP A 119 1.43 1.42 -17.43
C ASP A 119 -0.08 1.43 -17.19
N ALA A 120 -0.53 0.69 -16.19
CA ALA A 120 -1.62 1.20 -15.38
C ALA A 120 -0.95 1.99 -14.26
N SER A 121 -0.89 3.31 -14.42
CA SER A 121 -0.83 4.17 -13.25
C SER A 121 -2.06 3.82 -12.41
N ASP A 122 -1.86 3.61 -11.12
CA ASP A 122 -2.97 3.55 -10.18
C ASP A 122 -3.50 5.00 -10.16
N ASP A 123 -4.69 5.23 -10.71
CA ASP A 123 -5.30 6.56 -10.90
C ASP A 123 -6.34 6.85 -9.78
N CYS A 124 -6.07 6.38 -8.56
CA CYS A 124 -6.91 6.55 -7.39
C CYS A 124 -7.26 8.02 -7.12
N SER A 125 -8.46 8.26 -6.61
CA SER A 125 -8.97 9.59 -6.29
C SER A 125 -9.70 9.59 -4.95
N ASP A 126 -9.58 10.70 -4.24
CA ASP A 126 -10.23 10.96 -2.97
C ASP A 126 -11.02 12.26 -3.00
N VAL A 127 -12.17 12.24 -2.34
CA VAL A 127 -12.93 13.43 -1.98
C VAL A 127 -13.08 13.46 -0.45
N LEU A 128 -12.58 14.52 0.16
CA LEU A 128 -12.60 14.73 1.60
C LEU A 128 -13.47 15.94 1.91
N VAL A 129 -14.40 15.78 2.83
CA VAL A 129 -15.30 16.87 3.26
C VAL A 129 -15.33 16.92 4.77
N VAL A 130 -14.97 18.08 5.31
CA VAL A 130 -15.03 18.38 6.74
C VAL A 130 -15.98 19.55 6.98
N SER A 131 -16.83 19.44 8.00
CA SER A 131 -17.69 20.51 8.50
C SER A 131 -17.90 20.34 10.01
N ASP A 132 -18.57 21.29 10.63
CA ASP A 132 -18.93 21.24 12.05
C ASP A 132 -19.78 20.01 12.45
N THR A 133 -20.40 19.34 11.46
CA THR A 133 -21.30 18.20 11.70
C THR A 133 -20.78 16.87 11.16
N MET A 134 -19.87 16.86 10.19
CA MET A 134 -19.42 15.64 9.50
C MET A 134 -17.96 15.70 9.08
N ALA A 135 -17.32 14.51 9.04
CA ALA A 135 -16.07 14.27 8.32
C ALA A 135 -16.28 13.03 7.43
N ILE A 136 -16.14 13.22 6.12
CA ILE A 136 -16.37 12.18 5.11
C ILE A 136 -15.11 12.07 4.25
N ALA A 137 -14.66 10.84 4.03
CA ALA A 137 -13.68 10.50 3.02
C ALA A 137 -14.31 9.47 2.07
N ALA A 138 -14.25 9.74 0.78
CA ALA A 138 -14.64 8.81 -0.27
C ALA A 138 -13.42 8.55 -1.16
N HIS A 139 -13.13 7.29 -1.42
CA HIS A 139 -11.95 6.84 -2.15
C HIS A 139 -12.38 5.84 -3.23
N ASN A 140 -11.88 6.00 -4.46
CA ASN A 140 -11.87 4.92 -5.45
C ASN A 140 -10.45 4.35 -5.55
N GLU A 141 -10.38 3.02 -5.62
CA GLU A 141 -9.11 2.33 -5.83
C GLU A 141 -9.04 1.85 -7.29
N ASP A 142 -8.12 2.45 -8.05
CA ASP A 142 -7.80 2.05 -9.41
C ASP A 142 -6.47 1.31 -9.41
N ALA A 143 -6.46 0.09 -9.94
CA ALA A 143 -5.28 -0.76 -9.87
C ALA A 143 -5.13 -1.66 -11.09
N ASN A 144 -4.00 -2.37 -11.15
CA ASN A 144 -3.69 -3.27 -12.26
C ASN A 144 -4.77 -4.36 -12.43
N VAL A 145 -5.06 -4.74 -13.68
CA VAL A 145 -6.04 -5.81 -14.02
C VAL A 145 -5.75 -7.14 -13.31
N ALA A 146 -4.48 -7.41 -12.96
CA ALA A 146 -4.07 -8.56 -12.17
C ALA A 146 -4.68 -8.61 -10.74
N LEU A 147 -5.37 -7.54 -10.31
CA LEU A 147 -6.05 -7.47 -9.01
C LEU A 147 -7.56 -7.74 -9.11
N VAL A 148 -8.13 -7.87 -10.31
CA VAL A 148 -9.54 -8.18 -10.48
C VAL A 148 -9.83 -9.58 -9.93
N GLY A 149 -10.55 -9.63 -8.81
CA GLY A 149 -10.87 -10.86 -8.09
C GLY A 149 -9.78 -11.32 -7.12
N HIS A 150 -8.79 -10.47 -6.81
CA HIS A 150 -7.66 -10.77 -5.91
C HIS A 150 -7.53 -9.76 -4.77
N THR A 151 -8.66 -9.27 -4.30
CA THR A 151 -8.73 -8.32 -3.20
C THR A 151 -9.68 -8.85 -2.12
N TYR A 152 -9.39 -8.53 -0.87
CA TYR A 152 -10.17 -8.94 0.29
C TYR A 152 -10.00 -7.93 1.42
N LEU A 153 -10.87 -8.02 2.43
CA LEU A 153 -10.76 -7.28 3.68
C LEU A 153 -10.23 -8.20 4.78
N ILE A 154 -9.21 -7.74 5.48
CA ILE A 154 -8.74 -8.38 6.71
C ILE A 154 -9.32 -7.62 7.90
N ARG A 155 -10.06 -8.31 8.76
CA ARG A 155 -10.41 -7.83 10.11
C ARG A 155 -9.51 -8.55 11.09
N ALA A 156 -8.48 -7.89 11.60
CA ALA A 156 -7.54 -8.50 12.54
C ALA A 156 -7.76 -8.00 13.96
N THR A 157 -7.73 -8.91 14.93
CA THR A 157 -7.63 -8.60 16.37
C THR A 157 -6.20 -8.79 16.83
N LEU A 158 -5.62 -7.76 17.46
CA LEU A 158 -4.27 -7.77 18.01
C LEU A 158 -4.27 -8.34 19.44
N SER A 159 -3.08 -8.65 19.95
CA SER A 159 -2.88 -9.24 21.28
C SER A 159 -3.31 -8.31 22.43
N ASP A 160 -3.28 -7.00 22.22
CA ASP A 160 -3.77 -5.99 23.17
C ASP A 160 -5.30 -5.79 23.13
N GLY A 161 -5.99 -6.53 22.26
CA GLY A 161 -7.44 -6.48 22.08
C GLY A 161 -7.92 -5.39 21.12
N SER A 162 -7.03 -4.53 20.61
CA SER A 162 -7.37 -3.62 19.53
C SER A 162 -7.66 -4.41 18.25
N SER A 163 -8.42 -3.83 17.32
CA SER A 163 -8.63 -4.44 16.00
C SER A 163 -8.61 -3.43 14.88
N PHE A 164 -8.28 -3.91 13.69
CA PHE A 164 -8.30 -3.12 12.46
C PHE A 164 -9.05 -3.83 11.34
N VAL A 165 -9.50 -3.05 10.36
CA VAL A 165 -9.93 -3.52 9.05
C VAL A 165 -9.03 -2.90 7.99
N GLY A 166 -8.45 -3.72 7.13
CA GLY A 166 -7.62 -3.26 6.01
C GLY A 166 -8.07 -3.87 4.68
N TYR A 167 -8.13 -3.03 3.64
CA TYR A 167 -8.24 -3.51 2.26
C TYR A 167 -6.91 -4.04 1.76
N THR A 168 -6.91 -5.25 1.21
CA THR A 168 -5.67 -5.99 0.96
C THR A 168 -5.67 -6.62 -0.42
N TYR A 169 -4.57 -6.42 -1.12
CA TYR A 169 -4.22 -7.15 -2.33
C TYR A 169 -3.63 -8.51 -1.98
N ALA A 170 -4.05 -9.55 -2.70
CA ALA A 170 -3.62 -10.91 -2.41
C ALA A 170 -2.09 -11.04 -2.39
N GLY A 171 -1.52 -11.35 -1.23
CA GLY A 171 -0.07 -11.51 -1.05
C GLY A 171 0.66 -10.23 -0.65
N GLU A 172 -0.05 -9.13 -0.41
CA GLU A 172 0.49 -7.92 0.21
C GLU A 172 0.10 -7.80 1.69
N LEU A 173 0.88 -7.03 2.44
CA LEU A 173 0.48 -6.62 3.80
C LEU A 173 -0.81 -5.80 3.75
N PRO A 174 -1.73 -5.97 4.72
CA PRO A 174 -2.80 -5.02 4.97
C PRO A 174 -2.20 -3.65 5.35
N SER A 175 -2.64 -2.48 4.90
CA SER A 175 -3.56 -2.17 3.81
C SER A 175 -2.79 -1.59 2.63
N CYS A 176 -3.35 -1.70 1.42
CA CYS A 176 -2.82 -1.12 0.19
C CYS A 176 -3.61 0.07 -0.35
N ALA A 177 -4.81 0.37 0.21
CA ALA A 177 -5.71 1.44 -0.27
C ALA A 177 -6.41 2.20 0.86
N PHE A 178 -7.07 1.49 1.77
CA PHE A 178 -7.74 2.11 2.92
C PHE A 178 -7.82 1.18 4.12
N GLY A 179 -7.96 1.76 5.31
CA GLY A 179 -8.10 1.00 6.54
C GLY A 179 -8.65 1.82 7.68
N PHE A 180 -9.06 1.14 8.75
CA PHE A 180 -9.53 1.78 9.98
C PHE A 180 -9.37 0.85 11.17
N ASN A 181 -9.36 1.42 12.38
CA ASN A 181 -9.16 0.64 13.60
C ASN A 181 -10.08 1.07 14.75
N THR A 182 -10.03 0.29 15.84
CA THR A 182 -10.83 0.52 17.06
C THR A 182 -10.44 1.79 17.82
N HIS A 183 -9.31 2.42 17.49
CA HIS A 183 -8.91 3.70 18.08
C HIS A 183 -9.62 4.89 17.43
N GLY A 184 -10.47 4.65 16.43
CA GLY A 184 -11.20 5.70 15.73
C GLY A 184 -10.36 6.41 14.67
N LEU A 185 -9.24 5.82 14.27
CA LEU A 185 -8.47 6.25 13.11
C LEU A 185 -8.93 5.48 11.88
N ALA A 186 -9.15 6.21 10.79
CA ALA A 186 -9.30 5.67 9.45
C ALA A 186 -8.32 6.37 8.50
N PHE A 187 -8.00 5.74 7.38
CA PHE A 187 -7.16 6.36 6.36
C PHE A 187 -7.44 5.84 4.95
N THR A 188 -7.12 6.67 3.96
CA THR A 188 -7.05 6.31 2.54
C THR A 188 -5.68 6.70 1.97
N LEU A 189 -5.28 6.03 0.89
CA LEU A 189 -3.90 5.99 0.41
C LEU A 189 -3.87 6.25 -1.08
N ASN A 190 -3.05 7.21 -1.51
CA ASN A 190 -2.76 7.46 -2.92
C ASN A 190 -1.27 7.35 -3.20
N SER A 191 -0.93 6.60 -4.25
CA SER A 191 0.43 6.64 -4.81
C SER A 191 0.68 8.01 -5.43
N VAL A 192 1.74 8.71 -5.03
CA VAL A 192 2.16 9.98 -5.66
C VAL A 192 3.61 9.84 -6.17
N PRO A 193 3.82 9.42 -7.42
CA PRO A 193 5.15 9.08 -7.90
C PRO A 193 6.01 10.34 -8.13
N PRO A 194 7.12 10.52 -7.38
CA PRO A 194 8.06 11.60 -7.67
C PRO A 194 8.87 11.25 -8.93
N SER A 195 9.67 12.19 -9.44
CA SER A 195 10.65 11.91 -10.51
C SER A 195 11.72 10.91 -10.03
N GLU A 196 12.42 10.25 -10.96
CA GLU A 196 13.45 9.25 -10.61
C GLU A 196 14.60 9.83 -9.77
N SER A 197 14.97 11.09 -10.00
CA SER A 197 16.00 11.84 -9.26
C SER A 197 15.65 12.05 -7.78
N GLU A 198 14.36 11.97 -7.46
CA GLU A 198 13.83 12.24 -6.13
C GLU A 198 13.69 10.98 -5.26
N ILE A 199 13.85 9.79 -5.84
CA ILE A 199 13.67 8.50 -5.17
C ILE A 199 14.98 8.04 -4.54
N MET A 200 14.94 7.69 -3.26
CA MET A 200 16.04 7.01 -2.56
C MET A 200 15.86 5.49 -2.66
N ALA A 201 16.88 4.81 -3.20
CA ALA A 201 16.93 3.35 -3.26
C ALA A 201 16.97 2.74 -1.85
N GLY A 202 16.26 1.62 -1.66
CA GLY A 202 16.38 0.79 -0.46
C GLY A 202 15.73 1.34 0.81
N GLY A 203 14.93 2.41 0.73
CA GLY A 203 14.16 2.91 1.88
C GLY A 203 13.05 1.96 2.33
N ILE A 204 12.21 2.40 3.27
CA ILE A 204 11.08 1.60 3.73
C ILE A 204 10.00 1.52 2.64
N GLY A 205 9.42 0.32 2.48
CA GLY A 205 8.35 0.07 1.54
C GLY A 205 7.03 0.67 2.02
N ARG A 206 6.26 1.24 1.09
CA ARG A 206 4.99 1.91 1.43
C ARG A 206 4.02 0.97 2.16
N ASN A 207 3.96 -0.30 1.75
CA ASN A 207 3.06 -1.30 2.34
C ASN A 207 3.36 -1.55 3.83
N PHE A 208 4.62 -1.46 4.25
CA PHE A 208 4.99 -1.57 5.67
C PHE A 208 4.50 -0.36 6.46
N THR A 209 4.62 0.84 5.90
CA THR A 209 4.13 2.07 6.54
C THR A 209 2.60 2.05 6.62
N SER A 210 1.91 1.63 5.56
CA SER A 210 0.46 1.47 5.54
C SER A 210 -0.04 0.40 6.51
N ARG A 211 0.70 -0.70 6.70
CA ARG A 211 0.42 -1.71 7.74
C ARG A 211 0.55 -1.16 9.14
N ASP A 212 1.61 -0.37 9.38
CA ASP A 212 1.89 0.27 10.66
C ASP A 212 0.77 1.25 11.07
N LEU A 213 0.19 1.96 10.09
CA LEU A 213 -0.93 2.89 10.32
C LEU A 213 -2.20 2.22 10.84
N LEU A 214 -2.42 0.93 10.55
CA LEU A 214 -3.58 0.20 11.08
C LEU A 214 -3.54 0.07 12.61
N GLU A 215 -2.37 0.23 13.22
CA GLU A 215 -2.15 0.12 14.67
C GLU A 215 -1.96 1.48 15.35
N ALA A 216 -2.13 2.57 14.60
CA ALA A 216 -2.00 3.90 15.17
C ALA A 216 -3.17 4.23 16.11
N THR A 217 -2.82 4.78 17.27
CA THR A 217 -3.73 4.99 18.40
C THR A 217 -4.41 6.36 18.39
N SER A 218 -3.93 7.27 17.55
CA SER A 218 -4.47 8.62 17.31
C SER A 218 -3.95 9.15 15.97
N ILE A 219 -4.49 10.30 15.53
CA ILE A 219 -3.97 10.98 14.34
C ILE A 219 -2.52 11.48 14.51
N ASP A 220 -2.14 11.86 15.74
CA ASP A 220 -0.77 12.29 16.05
C ASP A 220 0.21 11.11 16.04
N ASP A 221 -0.21 9.95 16.54
CA ASP A 221 0.55 8.70 16.46
C ASP A 221 0.74 8.29 14.99
N ALA A 222 -0.33 8.34 14.19
CA ALA A 222 -0.26 8.08 12.75
C ALA A 222 0.73 9.03 12.03
N LEU A 223 0.71 10.32 12.36
CA LEU A 223 1.66 11.28 11.81
C LEU A 223 3.10 10.97 12.23
N SER A 224 3.32 10.61 13.50
CA SER A 224 4.65 10.22 14.00
C SER A 224 5.19 8.97 13.29
N ARG A 225 4.35 7.97 13.08
CA ARG A 225 4.67 6.75 12.34
C ARG A 225 5.10 7.06 10.90
N ILE A 226 4.31 7.88 10.19
CA ILE A 226 4.64 8.34 8.83
C ILE A 226 5.98 9.08 8.81
N GLN A 227 6.19 10.03 9.72
CA GLN A 227 7.42 10.84 9.75
C GLN A 227 8.67 10.00 10.08
N SER A 228 8.53 8.95 10.88
CA SER A 228 9.64 8.07 11.28
C SER A 228 9.93 6.95 10.28
N SER A 229 9.12 6.81 9.22
CA SER A 229 9.13 5.65 8.32
C SER A 229 10.34 5.62 7.39
N GLU A 230 10.93 6.74 6.99
CA GLU A 230 12.04 6.77 6.03
C GLU A 230 11.70 6.07 4.69
N ILE A 231 10.50 6.34 4.16
CA ILE A 231 9.99 5.73 2.92
C ILE A 231 10.94 5.88 1.72
N SER A 232 10.92 4.87 0.85
CA SER A 232 11.63 4.89 -0.42
C SER A 232 10.91 5.69 -1.50
N VAL A 233 9.59 5.53 -1.64
CA VAL A 233 8.80 6.14 -2.72
C VAL A 233 7.63 6.95 -2.19
N GLY A 234 7.25 7.98 -2.95
CA GLY A 234 6.22 8.93 -2.55
C GLY A 234 4.84 8.37 -2.29
N HIS A 235 4.16 8.94 -1.30
CA HIS A 235 2.81 8.55 -0.91
C HIS A 235 2.01 9.71 -0.31
N SER A 236 0.70 9.70 -0.54
CA SER A 236 -0.25 10.63 0.09
C SER A 236 -1.20 9.85 0.99
N TYR A 237 -1.27 10.25 2.26
CA TYR A 237 -2.10 9.64 3.28
C TYR A 237 -3.20 10.62 3.67
N ASN A 238 -4.46 10.22 3.53
CA ASN A 238 -5.57 10.93 4.15
C ASN A 238 -5.83 10.29 5.50
N LEU A 239 -5.48 10.95 6.60
CA LEU A 239 -5.73 10.49 7.96
C LEU A 239 -7.05 11.07 8.46
N ILE A 240 -7.98 10.23 8.87
CA ILE A 240 -9.30 10.59 9.36
C ILE A 240 -9.41 10.22 10.83
N ASP A 241 -9.56 11.23 11.68
CA ASP A 241 -9.96 11.06 13.07
C ASP A 241 -11.49 11.10 13.17
N THR A 242 -12.09 9.93 13.35
CA THR A 242 -13.55 9.78 13.42
C THR A 242 -14.16 10.34 14.70
N ARG A 243 -13.36 10.50 15.77
CA ARG A 243 -13.82 10.99 17.08
C ARG A 243 -13.89 12.52 17.08
N TRP A 244 -12.88 13.16 16.49
CA TRP A 244 -12.77 14.62 16.44
C TRP A 244 -13.25 15.22 15.12
N ARG A 245 -13.63 14.39 14.14
CA ARG A 245 -14.05 14.81 12.79
C ARG A 245 -12.99 15.68 12.11
N LYS A 246 -11.73 15.24 12.22
CA LYS A 246 -10.56 15.91 11.67
C LYS A 246 -9.99 15.07 10.53
N ILE A 247 -9.60 15.72 9.44
CA ILE A 247 -8.89 15.06 8.34
C ILE A 247 -7.58 15.80 8.06
N LEU A 248 -6.48 15.05 7.98
CA LEU A 248 -5.19 15.53 7.50
C LEU A 248 -4.84 14.83 6.19
N ASN A 249 -4.47 15.59 5.16
CA ASN A 249 -3.73 15.05 4.03
C ASN A 249 -2.23 15.18 4.30
N VAL A 250 -1.49 14.09 4.15
CA VAL A 250 -0.05 14.01 4.43
C VAL A 250 0.65 13.51 3.18
N GLU A 251 1.43 14.38 2.54
CA GLU A 251 2.25 14.03 1.40
C GLU A 251 3.68 13.76 1.84
N THR A 252 4.25 12.68 1.32
CA THR A 252 5.57 12.20 1.72
C THR A 252 6.41 11.85 0.51
N ALA A 253 7.71 12.02 0.64
CA ALA A 253 8.70 11.56 -0.33
C ALA A 253 9.98 11.11 0.39
N SER A 254 10.89 10.47 -0.35
CA SER A 254 12.18 10.04 0.17
C SER A 254 12.96 11.18 0.82
N ARG A 255 13.97 10.83 1.63
CA ARG A 255 14.79 11.78 2.42
C ARG A 255 13.97 12.49 3.52
N ASN A 256 13.02 11.79 4.12
CA ASN A 256 12.19 12.28 5.23
C ASN A 256 11.45 13.59 4.93
N ARG A 257 11.04 13.76 3.67
CA ARG A 257 10.27 14.93 3.25
C ARG A 257 8.80 14.66 3.49
N VAL A 258 8.19 15.51 4.29
CA VAL A 258 6.79 15.40 4.69
C VAL A 258 6.17 16.79 4.61
N SER A 259 4.97 16.85 4.06
CA SER A 259 4.09 18.02 4.13
C SER A 259 2.76 17.58 4.71
N VAL A 260 2.14 18.42 5.54
CA VAL A 260 0.87 18.13 6.22
C VAL A 260 -0.09 19.26 5.92
N CYS A 261 -1.27 18.92 5.41
CA CYS A 261 -2.34 19.83 5.11
C CYS A 261 -3.60 19.41 5.89
N GLU A 262 -4.13 20.30 6.72
CA GLU A 262 -5.42 20.07 7.38
C GLU A 262 -6.56 20.42 6.43
N VAL A 263 -7.50 19.48 6.25
CA VAL A 263 -8.67 19.68 5.39
C VAL A 263 -9.66 20.59 6.11
N GLY A 264 -9.85 21.80 5.56
CA GLY A 264 -10.78 22.80 6.09
C GLY A 264 -12.23 22.62 5.61
N GLY A 265 -13.03 23.68 5.73
CA GLY A 265 -14.46 23.68 5.39
C GLY A 265 -14.79 23.59 3.89
N SER A 266 -13.78 23.68 3.01
CA SER A 266 -13.94 23.46 1.57
C SER A 266 -13.63 22.01 1.23
N PRO A 267 -14.40 21.34 0.35
CA PRO A 267 -14.06 20.01 -0.13
C PRO A 267 -12.63 19.94 -0.68
N PHE A 268 -11.89 18.91 -0.30
CA PHE A 268 -10.53 18.66 -0.75
C PHE A 268 -10.52 17.45 -1.67
N PHE A 269 -9.88 17.58 -2.83
CA PHE A 269 -9.72 16.52 -3.80
C PHE A 269 -8.25 16.14 -3.89
N HIS A 270 -7.95 14.85 -3.88
CA HIS A 270 -6.60 14.32 -4.04
C HIS A 270 -6.61 13.17 -5.04
N ALA A 271 -5.55 13.03 -5.84
CA ALA A 271 -5.35 11.89 -6.73
C ALA A 271 -3.87 11.48 -6.71
N ASN A 272 -3.27 11.12 -7.84
CA ASN A 272 -1.88 10.61 -7.87
C ASN A 272 -0.83 11.68 -8.20
N VAL A 273 -1.05 12.91 -7.73
CA VAL A 273 -0.13 14.04 -7.87
C VAL A 273 0.09 14.72 -6.52
N TYR A 274 1.28 15.27 -6.31
CA TYR A 274 1.55 16.12 -5.15
C TYR A 274 0.88 17.48 -5.34
N LEU A 275 0.16 17.93 -4.33
CA LEU A 275 -0.55 19.20 -4.26
C LEU A 275 0.19 20.23 -3.40
N HIS A 276 0.84 19.80 -2.32
CA HIS A 276 1.41 20.74 -1.34
C HIS A 276 2.86 20.43 -0.92
N LEU A 277 3.36 19.21 -1.08
CA LEU A 277 4.79 18.91 -1.01
C LEU A 277 5.47 19.31 -2.33
N GLN A 278 6.38 20.27 -2.26
CA GLN A 278 7.10 20.75 -3.44
C GLN A 278 8.24 19.78 -3.79
N ILE A 279 8.00 18.96 -4.82
CA ILE A 279 8.94 17.96 -5.31
C ILE A 279 8.79 17.81 -6.82
N GLU A 280 9.89 17.47 -7.51
CA GLU A 280 9.79 17.08 -8.91
C GLU A 280 9.00 15.77 -9.02
N GLN A 281 7.94 15.76 -9.84
CA GLN A 281 7.00 14.65 -9.92
C GLN A 281 6.75 14.21 -11.36
N ARG A 282 6.37 12.94 -11.53
CA ARG A 282 5.98 12.41 -12.84
C ARG A 282 4.56 12.87 -13.16
N LEU A 283 4.42 13.88 -14.02
CA LEU A 283 3.11 14.27 -14.56
C LEU A 283 2.72 13.34 -15.70
N SER A 284 1.47 12.85 -15.70
CA SER A 284 0.97 12.06 -16.82
C SER A 284 0.91 12.95 -18.08
N LYS A 285 1.41 12.45 -19.22
CA LYS A 285 1.43 13.19 -20.50
C LYS A 285 0.04 13.59 -21.03
N LYS A 286 -1.05 13.23 -20.33
CA LYS A 286 -2.43 13.55 -20.73
C LYS A 286 -2.94 14.90 -20.24
N GLN A 287 -2.22 15.62 -19.38
CA GLN A 287 -2.64 16.93 -18.86
C GLN A 287 -2.38 18.14 -19.81
N ASN A 288 -1.81 17.91 -21.01
CA ASN A 288 -1.63 18.95 -22.04
C ASN A 288 -2.78 18.95 -23.09
N ARG A 289 -4.03 18.93 -22.66
CA ARG A 289 -5.18 19.22 -23.52
C ARG A 289 -6.22 20.07 -22.80
#